data_AF-A0A9D7D2C3-F1
#
_entry.id   AF-A0A9D7D2C3-F1
#
_cell.length_a   1.000
_cell.length_b   1.000
_cell.length_c   1.000
_cell.angle_alpha   90.00
_cell.angle_beta   90.00
_cell.angle_gamma   90.00
#
_symmetry.space_group_name_H-M   'P 1'
#
loop_
_entity.id
_entity.type
_entity.pdbx_description
1 polymer ?
#
loop_
_entity_poly.entity_id
_entity_poly.type
_entity_poly.pdbx_seq_one_letter_code
_entity_poly.pdbx_strand_id
1 'polypeptide(L)'
;MDATATAAAEGTMQLSVDGALALDVSSELSADGEPVTREQRRSRRKREVRARTISVKRMTKRELELGRLLYPEVEVERPKTRADCANGARPCPFVSCKHHLFLDVSARTGAIKLNFPDLEVWDMNETCALDVADRGGTTLEEVGAIMNLTRERIRQVEVKGLAKLQALSDMDALRDYIDEGPVGRRRLPVLAKSDDEEETAEAEVEAEDFDVEGFVAAEFDAE
;
A
#
# COMPACT_ATOMS: atom_id res chain seq x y z
N MET A 1 76.42 21.58 -11.50
CA MET A 1 76.25 20.47 -10.52
C MET A 1 74.85 20.64 -10.00
N ASP A 2 73.88 20.16 -10.78
CA ASP A 2 72.46 20.43 -10.56
C ASP A 2 71.82 19.23 -9.89
N ALA A 3 71.25 19.50 -8.71
CA ALA A 3 70.53 18.57 -7.88
C ALA A 3 69.19 18.22 -8.54
N THR A 4 69.01 16.96 -8.93
CA THR A 4 67.71 16.42 -9.35
C THR A 4 67.01 15.87 -8.12
N ALA A 5 65.94 16.58 -7.71
CA ALA A 5 65.05 16.18 -6.64
C ALA A 5 64.16 15.01 -7.11
N THR A 6 64.22 13.91 -6.39
CA THR A 6 63.35 12.74 -6.51
C THR A 6 61.95 13.10 -6.01
N ALA A 7 60.97 13.14 -6.92
CA ALA A 7 59.56 13.27 -6.57
C ALA A 7 59.05 11.96 -5.95
N ALA A 8 58.58 12.04 -4.71
CA ALA A 8 57.89 10.95 -4.03
C ALA A 8 56.52 10.73 -4.69
N ALA A 9 56.32 9.54 -5.27
CA ALA A 9 55.02 9.11 -5.73
C ALA A 9 54.14 8.78 -4.51
N GLU A 10 53.13 9.60 -4.25
CA GLU A 10 52.03 9.27 -3.34
C GLU A 10 51.22 8.14 -3.98
N GLY A 11 51.60 6.90 -3.67
CA GLY A 11 50.84 5.73 -4.05
C GLY A 11 49.51 5.74 -3.31
N THR A 12 48.42 5.98 -4.04
CA THR A 12 47.07 5.60 -3.60
C THR A 12 47.07 4.09 -3.38
N MET A 13 47.21 3.65 -2.12
CA MET A 13 47.03 2.26 -1.75
C MET A 13 45.58 1.87 -2.05
N GLN A 14 45.37 1.21 -3.18
CA GLN A 14 44.15 0.47 -3.44
C GLN A 14 44.11 -0.71 -2.48
N LEU A 15 43.28 -0.59 -1.44
CA LEU A 15 42.95 -1.69 -0.54
C LEU A 15 42.16 -2.73 -1.34
N SER A 16 42.84 -3.70 -1.96
CA SER A 16 42.22 -4.87 -2.57
C SER A 16 41.83 -5.86 -1.48
N VAL A 17 40.54 -5.97 -1.17
CA VAL A 17 39.98 -7.03 -0.34
C VAL A 17 39.42 -8.12 -1.23
N ASP A 18 40.32 -8.89 -1.85
CA ASP A 18 39.96 -10.10 -2.59
C ASP A 18 39.76 -11.25 -1.60
N GLY A 19 38.53 -11.41 -1.13
CA GLY A 19 38.11 -12.55 -0.30
C GLY A 19 36.66 -12.89 -0.55
N ALA A 20 36.32 -14.18 -0.55
CA ALA A 20 34.96 -14.68 -0.80
C ALA A 20 33.90 -14.21 0.22
N LEU A 21 34.32 -13.51 1.28
CA LEU A 21 33.47 -12.90 2.32
C LEU A 21 33.42 -11.36 2.22
N ALA A 22 34.09 -10.75 1.24
CA ALA A 22 34.00 -9.32 1.00
C ALA A 22 32.58 -9.00 0.51
N LEU A 23 31.81 -8.31 1.35
CA LEU A 23 30.52 -7.74 0.94
C LEU A 23 30.82 -6.73 -0.17
N ASP A 24 30.24 -6.96 -1.34
CA ASP A 24 30.40 -6.10 -2.49
C ASP A 24 29.72 -4.75 -2.21
N VAL A 25 30.53 -3.74 -1.88
CA VAL A 25 30.07 -2.36 -1.58
C VAL A 25 29.69 -1.62 -2.87
N SER A 26 29.89 -2.22 -4.05
CA SER A 26 29.61 -1.58 -5.33
C SER A 26 28.13 -1.23 -5.53
N SER A 27 27.20 -1.95 -4.89
CA SER A 27 25.77 -1.59 -4.90
C SER A 27 25.40 -0.45 -3.93
N GLU A 28 26.35 0.04 -3.13
CA GLU A 28 26.10 1.02 -2.06
C GLU A 28 26.47 2.47 -2.42
N LEU A 29 27.06 2.70 -3.59
CA LEU A 29 27.38 4.02 -4.11
C LEU A 29 26.14 4.60 -4.80
N SER A 30 25.81 5.86 -4.50
CA SER A 30 24.86 6.61 -5.33
C SER A 30 25.39 6.68 -6.77
N ALA A 31 24.52 6.97 -7.75
CA ALA A 31 24.95 7.22 -9.12
C ALA A 31 26.09 8.26 -9.23
N ASP A 32 26.20 9.15 -8.23
CA ASP A 32 27.20 10.21 -8.13
C ASP A 32 28.43 9.86 -7.25
N GLY A 33 28.59 8.62 -6.79
CA GLY A 33 29.77 8.16 -6.05
C GLY A 33 29.87 8.59 -4.57
N GLU A 34 28.88 9.33 -4.05
CA GLU A 34 28.83 9.67 -2.62
C GLU A 34 28.21 8.54 -1.77
N PRO A 35 28.77 8.27 -0.56
CA PRO A 35 28.23 7.28 0.35
C PRO A 35 26.85 7.71 0.87
N VAL A 36 25.84 6.90 0.57
CA VAL A 36 24.45 7.17 1.02
C VAL A 36 24.38 7.11 2.54
N THR A 37 23.98 8.21 3.18
CA THR A 37 23.78 8.26 4.64
C THR A 37 22.70 7.29 5.11
N ARG A 38 22.74 6.87 6.37
CA ARG A 38 21.77 5.93 6.95
C ARG A 38 20.33 6.46 6.86
N GLU A 39 20.11 7.75 7.14
CA GLU A 39 18.83 8.42 6.97
C GLU A 39 18.34 8.40 5.51
N GLN A 40 19.23 8.63 4.54
CA GLN A 40 18.88 8.57 3.11
C GLN A 40 18.56 7.15 2.66
N ARG A 41 19.26 6.13 3.18
CA ARG A 41 18.92 4.70 2.92
C ARG A 41 17.51 4.37 3.41
N ARG A 42 17.11 4.92 4.56
CA ARG A 42 15.77 4.71 5.14
C ARG A 42 14.64 5.47 4.44
N SER A 43 14.94 6.62 3.84
CA SER A 43 13.93 7.44 3.15
C SER A 43 13.72 7.02 1.70
N ARG A 44 14.73 6.40 1.08
CA ARG A 44 14.65 5.84 -0.27
C ARG A 44 13.63 4.70 -0.35
N ARG A 45 13.04 4.58 -1.54
CA ARG A 45 12.21 3.42 -1.87
C ARG A 45 13.12 2.21 -2.02
N LYS A 46 12.71 1.06 -1.48
CA LYS A 46 13.43 -0.20 -1.61
C LYS A 46 13.46 -0.75 -3.04
N ARG A 47 12.51 -0.35 -3.89
CA ARG A 47 12.41 -0.75 -5.30
C ARG A 47 12.57 0.45 -6.22
N GLU A 48 13.20 0.22 -7.37
CA GLU A 48 13.41 1.25 -8.40
C GLU A 48 12.11 1.58 -9.14
N VAL A 49 11.36 0.55 -9.51
CA VAL A 49 10.16 0.73 -10.31
C VAL A 49 8.97 1.17 -9.47
N ARG A 50 8.21 2.13 -10.02
CA ARG A 50 7.06 2.72 -9.35
C ARG A 50 5.77 2.02 -9.71
N ALA A 51 4.86 2.01 -8.73
CA ALA A 51 3.47 1.65 -8.96
C ALA A 51 2.88 2.37 -10.19
N ARG A 52 2.12 1.64 -10.99
CA ARG A 52 1.49 2.13 -12.23
C ARG A 52 -0.01 2.23 -12.04
N THR A 53 -0.59 3.37 -12.39
CA THR A 53 -2.04 3.57 -12.34
C THR A 53 -2.64 3.51 -13.73
N ILE A 54 -3.64 2.65 -13.90
CA ILE A 54 -4.47 2.53 -15.11
C ILE A 54 -5.77 3.28 -14.84
N SER A 55 -6.09 4.25 -15.68
CA SER A 55 -7.31 5.05 -15.56
C SER A 55 -8.33 4.58 -16.58
N VAL A 56 -9.44 4.02 -16.10
CA VAL A 56 -10.54 3.52 -16.95
C VAL A 56 -11.13 4.63 -17.80
N LYS A 57 -11.26 5.86 -17.26
CA LYS A 57 -11.80 7.02 -17.99
C LYS A 57 -10.93 7.47 -19.18
N ARG A 58 -9.65 7.10 -19.21
CA ARG A 58 -8.73 7.47 -20.29
C ARG A 58 -8.61 6.41 -21.38
N MET A 59 -9.25 5.25 -21.18
CA MET A 59 -9.29 4.21 -22.21
C MET A 59 -10.31 4.56 -23.27
N THR A 60 -9.97 4.24 -24.53
CA THR A 60 -10.92 4.38 -25.62
C THR A 60 -12.03 3.35 -25.49
N LYS A 61 -13.22 3.67 -26.01
CA LYS A 61 -14.35 2.75 -26.02
C LYS A 61 -14.00 1.41 -26.68
N ARG A 62 -13.17 1.44 -27.73
CA ARG A 62 -12.68 0.27 -28.45
C ARG A 62 -11.75 -0.61 -27.60
N GLU A 63 -10.88 -0.02 -26.78
CA GLU A 63 -10.03 -0.78 -25.86
C GLU A 63 -10.84 -1.44 -24.75
N LEU A 64 -11.89 -0.76 -24.25
CA LEU A 64 -12.80 -1.33 -23.25
C LEU A 64 -13.63 -2.50 -23.83
N GLU A 65 -14.17 -2.35 -25.04
CA GLU A 65 -14.89 -3.42 -25.74
C GLU A 65 -13.98 -4.63 -26.03
N LEU A 66 -12.75 -4.38 -26.47
CA LEU A 66 -11.76 -5.43 -26.68
C LEU A 66 -11.40 -6.14 -25.38
N GLY A 67 -11.26 -5.40 -24.27
CA GLY A 67 -11.04 -5.98 -22.95
C GLY A 67 -12.17 -6.93 -22.53
N ARG A 68 -13.43 -6.52 -22.73
CA ARG A 68 -14.62 -7.35 -22.44
C ARG A 68 -14.70 -8.60 -23.32
N LEU A 69 -14.29 -8.50 -24.59
CA LEU A 69 -14.30 -9.65 -25.50
C LEU A 69 -13.20 -10.66 -25.17
N LEU A 70 -12.00 -10.19 -24.83
CA LEU A 70 -10.86 -11.05 -24.47
C LEU A 70 -11.04 -11.71 -23.10
N TYR A 71 -11.62 -10.99 -22.15
CA TYR A 71 -11.81 -11.45 -20.77
C TYR A 71 -13.29 -11.31 -20.40
N PRO A 72 -14.14 -12.28 -20.78
CA PRO A 72 -15.54 -12.27 -20.38
C PRO A 72 -15.67 -12.35 -18.87
N GLU A 73 -16.70 -11.71 -18.33
CA GLU A 73 -17.04 -11.77 -16.91
C GLU A 73 -17.51 -13.19 -16.58
N VAL A 74 -16.58 -14.03 -16.13
CA VAL A 74 -16.90 -15.36 -15.62
C VAL A 74 -17.22 -15.23 -14.14
N GLU A 75 -18.39 -15.72 -13.75
CA GLU A 75 -18.78 -15.81 -12.36
C GLU A 75 -18.01 -16.96 -11.71
N VAL A 76 -16.97 -16.59 -10.96
CA VAL A 76 -16.16 -17.52 -10.17
C VAL A 76 -16.65 -17.50 -8.73
N GLU A 77 -16.80 -18.67 -8.13
CA GLU A 77 -17.12 -18.79 -6.71
C GLU A 77 -16.01 -18.17 -5.86
N ARG A 78 -16.37 -17.15 -5.08
CA ARG A 78 -15.44 -16.40 -4.23
C ARG A 78 -15.77 -16.61 -2.76
N PRO A 79 -14.75 -16.74 -1.90
CA PRO A 79 -14.97 -16.76 -0.46
C PRO A 79 -15.61 -15.44 -0.03
N LYS A 80 -16.68 -15.52 0.75
CA LYS A 80 -17.43 -14.34 1.23
C LYS A 80 -16.84 -13.82 2.53
N THR A 81 -16.40 -14.74 3.39
CA THR A 81 -15.88 -14.40 4.72
C THR A 81 -14.39 -14.69 4.82
N ARG A 82 -13.75 -14.08 5.83
CA ARG A 82 -12.35 -14.35 6.15
C ARG A 82 -12.14 -15.81 6.56
N ALA A 83 -13.10 -16.43 7.25
CA ALA A 83 -13.01 -17.84 7.64
C ALA A 83 -12.86 -18.76 6.42
N ASP A 84 -13.56 -18.44 5.33
CA ASP A 84 -13.53 -19.22 4.09
C ASP A 84 -12.18 -19.12 3.35
N CYS A 85 -11.48 -17.98 3.46
CA CYS A 85 -10.24 -17.72 2.72
C CYS A 85 -8.95 -17.80 3.53
N ALA A 86 -9.03 -17.82 4.88
CA ALA A 86 -7.88 -17.82 5.77
C ALA A 86 -6.89 -18.94 5.43
N ASN A 87 -7.40 -20.16 5.26
CA ASN A 87 -6.62 -21.36 4.94
C ASN A 87 -6.57 -21.70 3.44
N GLY A 88 -6.95 -20.74 2.57
CA GLY A 88 -6.90 -20.91 1.12
C GLY A 88 -5.47 -20.96 0.56
N ALA A 89 -5.34 -21.26 -0.72
CA ALA A 89 -4.04 -21.25 -1.40
C ALA A 89 -3.33 -19.89 -1.30
N ARG A 90 -2.01 -19.92 -1.17
CA ARG A 90 -1.13 -18.75 -1.20
C ARG A 90 -0.04 -18.98 -2.27
N PRO A 91 0.26 -18.01 -3.14
CA PRO A 91 -0.33 -16.66 -3.30
C PRO A 91 -1.84 -16.66 -3.60
N CYS A 92 -2.58 -15.67 -3.10
CA CYS A 92 -4.05 -15.65 -3.22
C CYS A 92 -4.49 -15.46 -4.68
N PRO A 93 -5.34 -16.34 -5.25
CA PRO A 93 -5.80 -16.21 -6.63
C PRO A 93 -6.80 -15.06 -6.84
N PHE A 94 -7.44 -14.60 -5.76
CA PHE A 94 -8.50 -13.60 -5.82
C PHE A 94 -7.94 -12.16 -5.79
N VAL A 95 -7.28 -11.76 -6.89
CA VAL A 95 -6.63 -10.44 -7.03
C VAL A 95 -7.58 -9.25 -6.95
N SER A 96 -8.88 -9.48 -7.16
CA SER A 96 -9.96 -8.49 -7.07
C SER A 96 -10.46 -8.24 -5.64
N CYS A 97 -9.99 -9.00 -4.65
CA CYS A 97 -10.35 -8.78 -3.26
C CYS A 97 -9.87 -7.41 -2.76
N LYS A 98 -10.68 -6.72 -1.95
CA LYS A 98 -10.36 -5.43 -1.31
C LYS A 98 -9.04 -5.47 -0.50
N HIS A 99 -8.68 -6.63 0.04
CA HIS A 99 -7.49 -6.80 0.88
C HIS A 99 -6.27 -7.32 0.11
N HIS A 100 -6.36 -7.44 -1.21
CA HIS A 100 -5.26 -7.95 -2.02
C HIS A 100 -4.18 -6.89 -2.24
N LEU A 101 -2.92 -7.23 -2.03
CA LEU A 101 -1.81 -6.26 -2.05
C LEU A 101 -1.32 -5.90 -3.46
N PHE A 102 -1.76 -6.63 -4.50
CA PHE A 102 -1.35 -6.37 -5.88
C PHE A 102 -2.08 -5.17 -6.51
N LEU A 103 -3.39 -5.04 -6.25
CA LEU A 103 -4.27 -4.03 -6.85
C LEU A 103 -4.87 -3.13 -5.78
N ASP A 104 -4.86 -1.83 -6.03
CA ASP A 104 -5.53 -0.81 -5.23
C ASP A 104 -6.51 -0.05 -6.12
N VAL A 105 -7.80 -0.19 -5.85
CA VAL A 105 -8.89 0.36 -6.67
C VAL A 105 -9.53 1.54 -5.96
N SER A 106 -9.54 2.69 -6.62
CA SER A 106 -10.22 3.89 -6.13
C SER A 106 -11.72 3.78 -6.35
N ALA A 107 -12.51 3.72 -5.27
CA ALA A 107 -13.98 3.66 -5.34
C ALA A 107 -14.59 4.85 -6.11
N ARG A 108 -14.03 6.05 -5.95
CA ARG A 108 -14.55 7.28 -6.57
C ARG A 108 -14.27 7.38 -8.07
N THR A 109 -13.09 6.95 -8.51
CA THR A 109 -12.62 7.20 -9.89
C THR A 109 -12.56 5.95 -10.75
N GLY A 110 -12.65 4.75 -10.15
CA GLY A 110 -12.41 3.48 -10.81
C GLY A 110 -10.98 3.30 -11.30
N ALA A 111 -10.03 4.13 -10.86
CA ALA A 111 -8.62 3.98 -11.23
C ALA A 111 -8.00 2.79 -10.50
N ILE A 112 -7.26 1.96 -11.23
CA ILE A 112 -6.62 0.75 -10.71
C ILE A 112 -5.12 1.01 -10.61
N LYS A 113 -4.57 0.92 -9.40
CA LYS A 113 -3.14 1.06 -9.12
C LYS A 113 -2.51 -0.31 -8.90
N LEU A 114 -1.58 -0.66 -9.78
CA LEU A 114 -0.69 -1.81 -9.64
C LEU A 114 0.46 -1.41 -8.71
N ASN A 115 0.55 -2.05 -7.54
CA ASN A 115 1.63 -1.74 -6.59
C ASN A 115 3.00 -2.19 -7.12
N PHE A 116 3.04 -3.33 -7.79
CA PHE A 116 4.24 -3.92 -8.40
C PHE A 116 3.96 -4.24 -9.87
N PRO A 117 4.28 -3.33 -10.81
CA PRO A 117 4.03 -3.61 -12.22
C PRO A 117 5.01 -4.62 -12.83
N ASP A 118 6.18 -4.83 -12.21
CA ASP A 118 7.23 -5.74 -12.71
C ASP A 118 7.19 -7.11 -12.07
N LEU A 119 6.26 -7.33 -11.13
CA LEU A 119 6.15 -8.58 -10.39
C LEU A 119 4.77 -9.15 -10.61
N GLU A 120 4.72 -10.44 -10.91
CA GLU A 120 3.46 -11.16 -11.03
C GLU A 120 3.01 -11.67 -9.66
N VAL A 121 1.73 -12.04 -9.56
CA VAL A 121 1.09 -12.38 -8.28
C VAL A 121 1.75 -13.60 -7.62
N TRP A 122 2.25 -14.53 -8.43
CA TRP A 122 2.92 -15.75 -7.94
C TRP A 122 4.31 -15.48 -7.33
N ASP A 123 4.96 -14.40 -7.71
CA ASP A 123 6.28 -14.03 -7.19
C ASP A 123 6.21 -13.06 -6.01
N MET A 124 5.00 -12.67 -5.59
CA MET A 124 4.80 -11.81 -4.42
C MET A 124 5.00 -12.60 -3.12
N ASN A 125 5.84 -12.07 -2.23
CA ASN A 125 6.03 -12.64 -0.89
C ASN A 125 4.73 -12.67 -0.07
N GLU A 126 3.91 -11.62 -0.20
CA GLU A 126 2.67 -11.45 0.54
C GLU A 126 1.58 -10.91 -0.38
N THR A 127 0.41 -11.55 -0.37
CA THR A 127 -0.71 -11.21 -1.25
C THR A 127 -1.92 -10.65 -0.52
N CYS A 128 -2.03 -10.84 0.81
CA CYS A 128 -3.19 -10.42 1.59
C CYS A 128 -2.80 -9.50 2.74
N ALA A 129 -3.39 -8.31 2.81
CA ALA A 129 -3.18 -7.37 3.90
C ALA A 129 -3.66 -7.91 5.26
N LEU A 130 -4.69 -8.76 5.28
CA LEU A 130 -5.19 -9.38 6.52
C LEU A 130 -4.20 -10.40 7.08
N ASP A 131 -3.55 -11.21 6.24
CA ASP A 131 -2.51 -12.14 6.71
C ASP A 131 -1.33 -11.40 7.36
N VAL A 132 -0.98 -10.23 6.81
CA VAL A 132 0.07 -9.36 7.34
C VAL A 132 -0.34 -8.74 8.68
N ALA A 133 -1.60 -8.32 8.80
CA ALA A 133 -2.16 -7.78 10.03
C ALA A 133 -2.27 -8.85 11.14
N ASP A 134 -2.74 -10.06 10.81
CA ASP A 134 -2.91 -11.17 11.74
C ASP A 134 -1.57 -11.59 12.39
N ARG A 135 -0.47 -11.48 11.64
CA ARG A 135 0.88 -11.75 12.17
C ARG A 135 1.29 -10.75 13.26
N GLY A 136 0.82 -9.51 13.16
CA GLY A 136 1.22 -8.41 14.02
C GLY A 136 2.71 -8.04 13.91
N GLY A 137 3.12 -7.01 14.66
CA GLY A 137 4.53 -6.64 14.83
C GLY A 137 5.24 -6.06 13.60
N THR A 138 4.52 -5.80 12.51
CA THR A 138 5.13 -5.29 11.27
C THR A 138 5.65 -3.87 11.43
N THR A 139 6.88 -3.64 10.98
CA THR A 139 7.49 -2.30 11.02
C THR A 139 7.04 -1.43 9.84
N LEU A 140 7.11 -0.10 9.99
CA LEU A 140 6.82 0.84 8.89
C LEU A 140 7.71 0.60 7.65
N GLU A 141 8.90 0.04 7.84
CA GLU A 141 9.84 -0.29 6.76
C GLU A 141 9.45 -1.57 6.02
N GLU A 142 8.85 -2.54 6.72
CA GLU A 142 8.30 -3.76 6.12
C GLU A 142 7.04 -3.45 5.32
N VAL A 143 6.09 -2.71 5.91
CA VAL A 143 4.87 -2.29 5.21
C VAL A 143 5.22 -1.48 3.95
N GLY A 144 6.30 -0.69 3.99
CA GLY A 144 6.82 0.04 2.84
C GLY A 144 7.28 -0.87 1.71
N ALA A 145 7.97 -1.94 2.06
CA ALA A 145 8.39 -2.94 1.09
C ALA A 145 7.17 -3.65 0.47
N ILE A 146 6.18 -4.01 1.28
CA ILE A 146 5.00 -4.78 0.91
C ILE A 146 4.02 -3.98 0.03
N MET A 147 3.88 -2.67 0.24
CA MET A 147 2.98 -1.82 -0.54
C MET A 147 3.67 -1.02 -1.64
N ASN A 148 4.97 -1.24 -1.85
CA ASN A 148 5.83 -0.40 -2.69
C ASN A 148 5.73 1.10 -2.32
N LEU A 149 5.74 1.44 -1.04
CA LEU A 149 5.68 2.82 -0.54
C LEU A 149 6.95 3.17 0.24
N THR A 150 7.26 4.45 0.34
CA THR A 150 8.34 4.89 1.23
C THR A 150 7.89 4.78 2.68
N ARG A 151 8.85 4.56 3.59
CA ARG A 151 8.60 4.54 5.04
C ARG A 151 7.86 5.79 5.52
N GLU A 152 8.30 6.95 5.03
CA GLU A 152 7.70 8.23 5.40
C GLU A 152 6.27 8.36 4.90
N ARG A 153 5.96 7.84 3.71
CA ARG A 153 4.58 7.86 3.19
C ARG A 153 3.64 7.03 4.08
N ILE A 154 4.09 5.88 4.56
CA ILE A 154 3.28 5.06 5.48
C ILE A 154 3.11 5.75 6.82
N ARG A 155 4.17 6.37 7.35
CA ARG A 155 4.07 7.20 8.56
C ARG A 155 3.01 8.30 8.41
N GLN A 156 2.96 8.97 7.25
CA GLN A 156 1.94 9.99 6.98
C GLN A 156 0.53 9.38 6.94
N VAL A 157 0.36 8.23 6.31
CA VAL A 157 -0.93 7.52 6.24
C VAL A 157 -1.37 7.06 7.62
N GLU A 158 -0.46 6.49 8.42
CA GLU A 158 -0.69 6.11 9.83
C GLU A 158 -1.16 7.30 10.65
N VAL A 159 -0.42 8.41 10.60
CA VAL A 159 -0.75 9.65 11.33
C VAL A 159 -2.11 10.20 10.90
N LYS A 160 -2.41 10.21 9.59
CA LYS A 160 -3.71 10.65 9.07
C LYS A 160 -4.84 9.71 9.48
N GLY A 161 -4.60 8.40 9.46
CA GLY A 161 -5.55 7.37 9.86
C GLY A 161 -5.88 7.46 11.34
N LEU A 162 -4.87 7.58 12.20
CA LEU A 162 -5.05 7.79 13.64
C LEU A 162 -5.82 9.09 13.93
N ALA A 163 -5.53 10.18 13.20
CA ALA A 163 -6.27 11.42 13.36
C ALA A 163 -7.75 11.29 12.95
N LYS A 164 -8.05 10.56 11.86
CA LYS A 164 -9.43 10.25 11.45
C LYS A 164 -10.15 9.40 12.50
N LEU A 165 -9.50 8.33 12.99
CA LEU A 165 -10.07 7.49 14.04
C LEU A 165 -10.38 8.29 15.30
N GLN A 166 -9.50 9.20 15.72
CA GLN A 166 -9.74 10.07 16.88
C GLN A 166 -10.91 11.05 16.72
N ALA A 167 -11.31 11.35 15.48
CA ALA A 167 -12.42 12.24 15.16
C ALA A 167 -13.76 11.51 14.99
N LEU A 168 -13.74 10.18 14.87
CA LEU A 168 -14.95 9.36 14.83
C LEU A 168 -15.52 9.21 16.24
N SER A 169 -16.82 9.44 16.38
CA SER A 169 -17.57 9.31 17.64
C SER A 169 -17.47 7.91 18.24
N ASP A 170 -17.31 6.88 17.41
CA ASP A 170 -17.20 5.49 17.86
C ASP A 170 -15.93 5.24 18.69
N MET A 171 -14.88 6.06 18.49
CA MET A 171 -13.67 6.01 19.31
C MET A 171 -13.82 6.79 20.62
N ASP A 172 -14.79 7.70 20.75
CA ASP A 172 -15.10 8.32 22.03
C ASP A 172 -15.70 7.31 23.01
N ALA A 173 -16.56 6.40 22.53
CA ALA A 173 -17.10 5.31 23.36
C ALA A 173 -16.02 4.30 23.80
N LEU A 174 -14.94 4.14 23.02
CA LEU A 174 -13.83 3.24 23.34
C LEU A 174 -12.78 3.89 24.26
N ARG A 175 -12.72 5.22 24.34
CA ARG A 175 -11.81 5.95 25.26
C ARG A 175 -12.11 5.66 26.72
N ASP A 176 -13.39 5.46 27.05
CA ASP A 176 -13.84 5.17 28.41
C ASP A 176 -13.32 3.82 28.95
N TYR A 177 -12.83 2.93 28.07
CA TYR A 177 -12.28 1.61 28.44
C TYR A 177 -10.74 1.59 28.51
N ILE A 178 -10.05 2.72 28.29
CA ILE A 178 -8.59 2.81 28.31
C ILE A 178 -8.14 3.68 29.49
N ASP A 179 -7.92 3.06 30.66
CA ASP A 179 -7.45 3.75 31.87
C ASP A 179 -5.97 4.18 31.80
N GLU A 180 -5.17 3.51 30.96
CA GLU A 180 -3.74 3.80 30.76
C GLU A 180 -3.43 3.97 29.27
N GLY A 181 -3.60 5.19 28.77
CA GLY A 181 -3.22 5.52 27.40
C GLY A 181 -1.71 5.33 27.17
N PRO A 182 -1.27 4.82 26.00
CA PRO A 182 0.14 4.68 25.71
C PRO A 182 0.80 6.06 25.75
N VAL A 183 1.76 6.24 26.67
CA VAL A 183 2.60 7.43 26.85
C VAL A 183 3.55 7.63 25.65
N GLY A 184 2.98 7.90 24.48
CA GLY A 184 3.70 8.26 23.27
C GLY A 184 3.56 9.75 23.00
N ARG A 185 4.67 10.50 23.05
CA ARG A 185 4.72 11.96 22.80
C ARG A 185 4.42 12.40 21.35
N ARG A 186 3.73 11.59 20.54
CA ARG A 186 3.44 11.94 19.14
C ARG A 186 2.15 12.77 19.12
N ARG A 187 2.28 14.09 18.96
CA ARG A 187 1.14 14.96 18.69
C ARG A 187 0.61 14.64 17.30
N LEU A 188 -0.60 14.10 17.23
CA LEU A 188 -1.31 13.86 15.97
C LEU A 188 -1.81 15.21 15.42
N PRO A 189 -1.83 15.41 14.08
CA PRO A 189 -2.46 16.55 13.47
C PRO A 189 -3.96 16.56 13.77
N VAL A 190 -4.49 17.73 14.14
CA VAL A 190 -5.94 17.93 14.22
C VAL A 190 -6.46 18.11 12.80
N LEU A 191 -7.23 17.14 12.30
CA LEU A 191 -7.94 17.29 11.04
C LEU A 191 -9.20 18.11 11.32
N ALA A 192 -9.31 19.30 10.73
CA ALA A 192 -10.62 19.97 10.64
C ALA A 192 -11.50 19.12 9.72
N LYS A 193 -12.75 18.85 10.11
CA LYS A 193 -13.73 18.24 9.20
C LYS A 193 -13.80 19.11 7.95
N SER A 194 -13.46 18.56 6.80
CA SER A 194 -13.71 19.19 5.51
C SER A 194 -15.09 18.75 5.05
N ASP A 195 -15.90 19.71 4.61
CA ASP A 195 -17.29 19.52 4.16
C ASP A 195 -17.49 18.36 3.16
N ASP A 196 -16.44 17.94 2.44
CA ASP A 196 -16.43 16.75 1.56
C ASP A 196 -16.67 15.41 2.30
N GLU A 197 -16.41 15.32 3.61
CA GLU A 197 -16.66 14.10 4.41
C GLU A 197 -18.11 14.02 4.92
N GLU A 198 -18.79 15.17 5.05
CA GLU A 198 -20.23 15.22 5.36
C GLU A 198 -21.04 14.66 4.19
N GLU A 199 -20.70 15.04 2.96
CA GLU A 199 -21.39 14.56 1.75
C GLU A 199 -21.27 13.03 1.55
N THR A 200 -20.16 12.42 1.97
CA THR A 200 -20.01 10.94 1.93
C THR A 200 -20.73 10.22 3.06
N ALA A 201 -20.77 10.82 4.26
CA ALA A 201 -21.49 10.23 5.39
C ALA A 201 -23.01 10.33 5.19
N GLU A 202 -23.49 11.46 4.66
CA GLU A 202 -24.90 11.65 4.30
C GLU A 202 -25.34 10.70 3.18
N ALA A 203 -24.49 10.47 2.16
CA ALA A 203 -24.78 9.52 1.09
C ALA A 203 -24.79 8.05 1.54
N GLU A 204 -24.01 7.67 2.56
CA GLU A 204 -24.05 6.32 3.14
C GLU A 204 -25.31 6.10 4.00
N VAL A 205 -25.80 7.13 4.70
CA VAL A 205 -27.04 7.05 5.49
C VAL A 205 -28.29 7.03 4.59
N GLU A 206 -28.31 7.81 3.50
CA GLU A 206 -29.44 7.77 2.53
C GLU A 206 -29.53 6.43 1.78
N ALA A 207 -28.44 5.70 1.62
CA ALA A 207 -28.45 4.38 0.96
C ALA A 207 -29.03 3.26 1.85
N GLU A 208 -29.05 3.43 3.17
CA GLU A 208 -29.65 2.48 4.12
C GLU A 208 -31.16 2.70 4.31
N ASP A 209 -31.69 3.87 3.95
CA ASP A 209 -33.13 4.22 4.01
C ASP A 209 -33.92 3.88 2.72
N PHE A 210 -33.44 2.94 1.89
CA PHE A 210 -34.18 2.48 0.70
C PHE A 210 -35.37 1.57 1.08
N ASP A 211 -36.52 2.22 1.30
CA ASP A 211 -37.91 1.74 1.24
C ASP A 211 -38.16 0.21 1.14
N VAL A 212 -38.33 -0.44 2.30
CA VAL A 212 -38.79 -1.84 2.41
C VAL A 212 -40.31 -1.97 2.16
N GLU A 213 -41.07 -0.87 2.09
CA GLU A 213 -42.54 -0.92 1.98
C GLU A 213 -43.09 -1.02 0.54
N GLY A 214 -42.24 -1.02 -0.49
CA GLY A 214 -42.68 -1.11 -1.89
C GLY A 214 -42.87 -2.53 -2.45
N PHE A 215 -42.39 -3.58 -1.78
CA PHE A 215 -42.33 -4.93 -2.37
C PHE A 215 -43.47 -5.87 -1.98
N VAL A 216 -44.32 -5.53 -1.01
CA VAL A 216 -45.35 -6.45 -0.49
C VAL A 216 -46.72 -6.32 -1.20
N ALA A 217 -46.90 -5.34 -2.08
CA ALA A 217 -48.21 -5.09 -2.72
C ALA A 217 -48.39 -5.72 -4.12
N ALA A 218 -47.40 -6.42 -4.68
CA ALA A 218 -47.44 -6.86 -6.07
C ALA A 218 -47.75 -8.36 -6.30
N GLU A 219 -48.11 -9.13 -5.27
CA GLU A 219 -48.33 -10.58 -5.40
C GLU A 219 -49.69 -11.09 -4.89
N PHE A 220 -50.68 -10.21 -4.73
CA PHE A 220 -52.02 -10.61 -4.33
C PHE A 220 -53.10 -9.87 -5.14
N ASP A 221 -53.21 -10.19 -6.43
CA ASP A 221 -54.46 -10.12 -7.21
C ASP A 221 -54.28 -10.84 -8.55
N ALA A 222 -54.60 -12.14 -8.55
CA ALA A 222 -54.87 -12.92 -9.75
C ALA A 222 -56.01 -13.90 -9.42
N GLU A 223 -57.24 -13.46 -9.66
CA GLU A 223 -58.37 -14.34 -10.03
C GLU A 223 -58.49 -14.39 -11.56
#